data_AF-A0A927J4S7-F1
#
_entry.id   AF-A0A927J4S7-F1
#
_cell.length_a   1.000
_cell.length_b   1.000
_cell.length_c   1.000
_cell.angle_alpha   90.00
_cell.angle_beta   90.00
_cell.angle_gamma   90.00
#
_symmetry.space_group_name_H-M   'P 1'
#
loop_
_entity.id
_entity.type
_entity.pdbx_description
1 polymer ?
#
loop_
_entity_poly.entity_id
_entity_poly.type
_entity_poly.pdbx_seq_one_letter_code
_entity_poly.pdbx_strand_id
1 'polypeptide(L)'
;MGTHIQTTIQVRMKGLDDVFHRTIIALERLEMFLEIEKNQEAKDIIEQTAIKTDRDLHDDEKNPPNRELLFGEVQLQCSALYFQTKFDDKEMFEKTVRYFLNDLLEWYGGRGEQVEPNEVENFFLPIVVSLSRQITSVADIMEAVEKYVGKIKGLEDYSDEEKELAVIEGFKAFVLADHNTKEANKAFEESGEDVVLTSHKRGDSIDGYKRLYLTFCNVYEEAIPVKLLVLTISNYLPELAEQCPEISNEAIDTFFEEKK
;
A
#
# COMPACT_ATOMS: atom_id res chain seq x y z
N MET A 1 -2.40 19.15 31.65
CA MET A 1 -1.94 19.52 30.29
C MET A 1 -1.24 18.37 29.54
N GLY A 2 -0.67 17.34 30.20
CA GLY A 2 0.01 16.24 29.51
C GLY A 2 -0.90 15.14 28.91
N THR A 3 -2.06 14.84 29.52
CA THR A 3 -2.94 13.74 29.11
C THR A 3 -3.63 13.97 27.76
N HIS A 4 -4.19 15.16 27.52
CA HIS A 4 -4.86 15.46 26.24
C HIS A 4 -3.92 15.40 25.02
N ILE A 5 -2.67 15.83 25.16
CA ILE A 5 -1.67 15.78 24.09
C ILE A 5 -1.30 14.33 23.77
N GLN A 6 -1.14 13.49 24.79
CA GLN A 6 -0.82 12.07 24.64
C GLN A 6 -1.97 11.30 23.95
N THR A 7 -3.22 11.56 24.35
CA THR A 7 -4.41 10.96 23.69
C THR A 7 -4.51 11.36 22.22
N THR A 8 -4.26 12.63 21.88
CA THR A 8 -4.28 13.07 20.47
C THR A 8 -3.20 12.39 19.63
N ILE A 9 -2.00 12.18 20.19
CA ILE A 9 -0.92 11.45 19.50
C ILE A 9 -1.32 9.98 19.28
N GLN A 10 -1.88 9.31 20.30
CA GLN A 10 -2.33 7.92 20.18
C GLN A 10 -3.44 7.76 19.13
N VAL A 11 -4.47 8.61 19.14
CA VAL A 11 -5.53 8.56 18.11
C VAL A 11 -4.96 8.78 16.71
N ARG A 12 -3.99 9.67 16.55
CA ARG A 12 -3.30 9.88 15.27
C ARG A 12 -2.50 8.66 14.83
N MET A 13 -1.77 8.03 15.76
CA MET A 13 -1.01 6.80 15.50
C MET A 13 -1.92 5.64 15.13
N LYS A 14 -3.05 5.48 15.83
CA LYS A 14 -4.08 4.51 15.46
C LYS A 14 -4.62 4.75 14.06
N GLY A 15 -4.96 6.01 13.73
CA GLY A 15 -5.45 6.35 12.39
C GLY A 15 -4.43 6.09 11.28
N LEU A 16 -3.13 6.21 11.57
CA LEU A 16 -2.07 5.83 10.64
C LEU A 16 -1.98 4.32 10.45
N ASP A 17 -1.97 3.58 11.56
CA ASP A 17 -1.99 2.12 11.52
C ASP A 17 -3.21 1.59 10.76
N ASP A 18 -4.39 2.19 10.97
CA ASP A 18 -5.62 1.85 10.25
C ASP A 18 -5.48 2.00 8.73
N VAL A 19 -4.83 3.07 8.24
CA VAL A 19 -4.64 3.29 6.80
C VAL A 19 -3.55 2.36 6.22
N PHE A 20 -2.47 2.11 6.96
CA PHE A 20 -1.44 1.15 6.56
C PHE A 20 -2.00 -0.27 6.48
N HIS A 21 -2.73 -0.70 7.51
CA HIS A 21 -3.39 -2.00 7.53
C HIS A 21 -4.38 -2.18 6.39
N ARG A 22 -5.21 -1.16 6.10
CA ARG A 22 -6.13 -1.19 4.94
C ARG A 22 -5.42 -1.26 3.60
N THR A 23 -4.25 -0.65 3.47
CA THR A 23 -3.42 -0.79 2.27
C THR A 23 -2.97 -2.24 2.10
N ILE A 24 -2.54 -2.89 3.19
CA ILE A 24 -2.17 -4.31 3.16
C ILE A 24 -3.39 -5.18 2.85
N ILE A 25 -4.55 -4.95 3.47
CA ILE A 25 -5.81 -5.67 3.14
C ILE A 25 -6.06 -5.61 1.63
N ALA A 26 -6.01 -4.42 1.01
CA ALA A 26 -6.26 -4.26 -0.42
C ALA A 26 -5.23 -5.03 -1.28
N LEU A 27 -3.95 -5.01 -0.89
CA LEU A 27 -2.90 -5.78 -1.57
C LEU A 27 -3.11 -7.29 -1.43
N GLU A 28 -3.43 -7.79 -0.24
CA GLU A 28 -3.70 -9.22 -0.01
C GLU A 28 -4.94 -9.68 -0.77
N ARG A 29 -6.00 -8.87 -0.82
CA ARG A 29 -7.21 -9.18 -1.60
C ARG A 29 -6.90 -9.28 -3.10
N LEU A 30 -6.13 -8.32 -3.63
CA LEU A 30 -5.68 -8.35 -5.01
C LEU A 30 -4.78 -9.56 -5.30
N GLU A 31 -3.80 -9.82 -4.45
CA GLU A 31 -2.89 -10.96 -4.56
C GLU A 31 -3.65 -12.28 -4.61
N MET A 32 -4.54 -12.51 -3.64
CA MET A 32 -5.34 -13.73 -3.59
C MET A 32 -6.21 -13.90 -4.84
N PHE A 33 -6.80 -12.82 -5.35
CA PHE A 33 -7.58 -12.88 -6.58
C PHE A 33 -6.73 -13.29 -7.79
N LEU A 34 -5.59 -12.64 -8.00
CA LEU A 34 -4.69 -12.92 -9.13
C LEU A 34 -4.12 -14.34 -9.07
N GLU A 35 -3.78 -14.82 -7.88
CA GLU A 35 -3.27 -16.19 -7.73
C GLU A 35 -4.34 -17.24 -8.00
N ILE A 36 -5.58 -17.04 -7.54
CA ILE A 36 -6.71 -17.94 -7.89
C ILE A 36 -6.98 -17.93 -9.39
N GLU A 37 -6.92 -16.75 -10.03
CA GLU A 37 -7.11 -16.59 -11.48
C GLU A 37 -6.04 -17.35 -12.27
N LYS A 38 -4.79 -17.33 -11.80
CA LYS A 38 -3.66 -18.03 -12.41
C LYS A 38 -3.67 -19.53 -12.15
N ASN A 39 -3.90 -19.94 -10.91
CA ASN A 39 -3.95 -21.32 -10.47
C ASN A 39 -4.78 -21.46 -9.18
N GLN A 40 -5.93 -22.12 -9.25
CA GLN A 40 -6.82 -22.32 -8.10
C GLN A 40 -6.14 -22.98 -6.88
N GLU A 41 -5.05 -23.76 -7.09
CA GLU A 41 -4.29 -24.43 -6.02
C GLU A 41 -3.23 -23.53 -5.36
N ALA A 42 -2.92 -22.34 -5.91
CA ALA A 42 -1.93 -21.42 -5.33
C ALA A 42 -2.38 -20.77 -4.01
N LYS A 43 -3.67 -20.94 -3.66
CA LYS A 43 -4.33 -20.34 -2.50
C LYS A 43 -3.74 -20.79 -1.15
N ASP A 44 -3.12 -21.97 -1.11
CA ASP A 44 -2.59 -22.58 0.11
C ASP A 44 -1.11 -22.24 0.36
N ILE A 45 -0.46 -21.48 -0.54
CA ILE A 45 0.98 -21.18 -0.50
C ILE A 45 1.27 -19.82 0.15
N ILE A 46 0.34 -18.86 0.08
CA ILE A 46 0.57 -17.47 0.50
C ILE A 46 -0.06 -17.22 1.87
N GLU A 47 0.78 -16.83 2.84
CA GLU A 47 0.34 -16.42 4.17
C GLU A 47 -0.47 -15.11 4.11
N GLN A 48 -1.60 -15.08 4.81
CA GLN A 48 -2.47 -13.90 4.94
C GLN A 48 -2.30 -13.32 6.33
N THR A 49 -2.02 -12.02 6.41
CA THR A 49 -1.76 -11.30 7.67
C THR A 49 -2.83 -10.25 7.98
N ALA A 50 -3.61 -9.83 6.99
CA ALA A 50 -4.56 -8.74 7.12
C ALA A 50 -5.99 -9.13 6.73
N ILE A 51 -6.19 -9.93 5.68
CA ILE A 51 -7.53 -10.37 5.28
C ILE A 51 -8.11 -11.40 6.25
N LYS A 52 -9.45 -11.43 6.36
CA LYS A 52 -10.20 -12.27 7.33
C LYS A 52 -9.88 -12.01 8.80
N THR A 53 -9.24 -10.88 9.10
CA THR A 53 -9.11 -10.36 10.47
C THR A 53 -10.38 -9.61 10.86
N ASP A 54 -10.49 -9.22 12.13
CA ASP A 54 -11.57 -8.37 12.63
C ASP A 54 -11.58 -6.95 12.02
N ARG A 55 -10.47 -6.53 11.41
CA ARG A 55 -10.30 -5.25 10.72
C ARG A 55 -10.59 -5.33 9.22
N ASP A 56 -10.72 -6.54 8.67
CA ASP A 56 -11.20 -6.77 7.30
C ASP A 56 -12.73 -6.72 7.26
N LEU A 57 -13.27 -5.54 6.93
CA LEU A 57 -14.71 -5.26 6.96
C LEU A 57 -15.39 -5.46 5.58
N HIS A 58 -14.74 -6.14 4.65
CA HIS A 58 -15.30 -6.36 3.32
C HIS A 58 -16.47 -7.36 3.35
N ASP A 59 -17.49 -7.06 2.55
CA ASP A 59 -18.65 -7.93 2.32
C ASP A 59 -18.61 -8.44 0.87
N ASP A 60 -17.87 -9.55 0.69
CA ASP A 60 -17.65 -10.17 -0.62
C ASP A 60 -18.89 -10.92 -1.13
N GLU A 61 -19.87 -11.23 -0.27
CA GLU A 61 -21.15 -11.78 -0.70
C GLU A 61 -21.98 -10.72 -1.43
N LYS A 62 -22.01 -9.51 -0.88
CA LYS A 62 -22.72 -8.37 -1.46
C LYS A 62 -21.96 -7.71 -2.61
N ASN A 63 -20.64 -7.66 -2.52
CA ASN A 63 -19.76 -7.04 -3.53
C ASN A 63 -18.69 -8.04 -3.97
N PRO A 64 -19.03 -9.00 -4.85
CA PRO A 64 -18.08 -10.01 -5.30
C PRO A 64 -16.81 -9.39 -5.90
N PRO A 65 -15.61 -9.82 -5.47
CA PRO A 65 -14.37 -9.27 -5.96
C PRO A 65 -14.19 -9.55 -7.45
N ASN A 66 -13.75 -8.52 -8.18
CA ASN A 66 -13.27 -8.66 -9.54
C ASN A 66 -12.03 -7.78 -9.72
N ARG A 67 -11.30 -8.02 -10.82
CA ARG A 67 -10.03 -7.35 -11.09
C ARG A 67 -10.13 -5.83 -11.09
N GLU A 68 -11.14 -5.26 -11.73
CA GLU A 68 -11.33 -3.80 -11.80
C GLU A 68 -11.58 -3.19 -10.41
N LEU A 69 -12.44 -3.83 -9.62
CA LEU A 69 -12.72 -3.38 -8.24
C LEU A 69 -11.48 -3.45 -7.35
N LEU A 70 -10.71 -4.54 -7.43
CA LEU A 70 -9.53 -4.73 -6.58
C LEU A 70 -8.38 -3.78 -6.94
N PHE A 71 -8.17 -3.53 -8.24
CA PHE A 71 -7.23 -2.50 -8.68
C PHE A 71 -7.67 -1.11 -8.20
N GLY A 72 -8.96 -0.79 -8.34
CA GLY A 72 -9.54 0.44 -7.80
C GLY A 72 -9.42 0.56 -6.29
N GLU A 73 -9.55 -0.54 -5.55
CA GLU A 73 -9.39 -0.60 -4.10
C GLU A 73 -7.96 -0.17 -3.69
N VAL A 74 -6.93 -0.74 -4.30
CA VAL A 74 -5.53 -0.38 -4.01
C VAL A 74 -5.23 1.07 -4.42
N GLN A 75 -5.77 1.54 -5.57
CA GLN A 75 -5.68 2.96 -5.98
C GLN A 75 -6.32 3.90 -4.95
N LEU A 76 -7.48 3.54 -4.39
CA LEU A 76 -8.13 4.32 -3.34
C LEU A 76 -7.31 4.35 -2.05
N GLN A 77 -6.67 3.24 -1.68
CA GLN A 77 -5.76 3.21 -0.52
C GLN A 77 -4.53 4.09 -0.74
N CYS A 78 -3.99 4.17 -1.95
CA CYS A 78 -2.93 5.14 -2.29
C CYS A 78 -3.38 6.59 -2.01
N SER A 79 -4.62 6.94 -2.38
CA SER A 79 -5.18 8.26 -2.06
C SER A 79 -5.36 8.48 -0.56
N ALA A 80 -5.82 7.46 0.18
CA ALA A 80 -5.97 7.52 1.63
C ALA A 80 -4.62 7.71 2.35
N LEU A 81 -3.58 7.00 1.92
CA LEU A 81 -2.21 7.17 2.42
C LEU A 81 -1.77 8.63 2.31
N TYR A 82 -1.91 9.23 1.12
CA TYR A 82 -1.54 10.62 0.89
C TYR A 82 -2.22 11.60 1.84
N PHE A 83 -3.52 11.42 2.13
CA PHE A 83 -4.21 12.29 3.08
C PHE A 83 -3.74 12.07 4.52
N GLN A 84 -3.54 10.82 4.91
CA GLN A 84 -3.21 10.46 6.29
C GLN A 84 -1.75 10.78 6.65
N THR A 85 -0.83 10.79 5.67
CA THR A 85 0.59 11.05 5.89
C THR A 85 1.01 12.51 5.71
N LYS A 86 0.06 13.45 5.69
CA LYS A 86 0.36 14.89 5.76
C LYS A 86 0.76 15.27 7.19
N PHE A 87 2.04 15.14 7.51
CA PHE A 87 2.63 15.64 8.75
C PHE A 87 3.36 16.95 8.53
N ASP A 88 3.14 17.90 9.43
CA ASP A 88 3.96 19.11 9.51
C ASP A 88 5.35 18.80 10.09
N ASP A 89 5.43 17.80 10.97
CA ASP A 89 6.67 17.31 11.58
C ASP A 89 7.42 16.36 10.64
N LYS A 90 8.61 16.80 10.21
CA LYS A 90 9.49 16.04 9.31
C LYS A 90 10.01 14.76 9.95
N GLU A 91 10.38 14.78 11.22
CA GLU A 91 10.95 13.62 11.91
C GLU A 91 9.88 12.55 12.12
N MET A 92 8.66 12.96 12.51
CA MET A 92 7.53 12.06 12.65
C MET A 92 7.17 11.40 11.31
N PHE A 93 7.16 12.18 10.23
CA PHE A 93 6.95 11.67 8.88
C PHE A 93 8.00 10.62 8.51
N GLU A 94 9.30 10.93 8.66
CA GLU A 94 10.39 10.02 8.28
C GLU A 94 10.34 8.70 9.05
N LYS A 95 10.07 8.73 10.36
CA LYS A 95 9.91 7.52 11.18
C LYS A 95 8.69 6.69 10.75
N THR A 96 7.59 7.35 10.45
CA THR A 96 6.34 6.69 10.04
C THR A 96 6.52 6.00 8.69
N VAL A 97 7.10 6.70 7.71
CA VAL A 97 7.39 6.12 6.39
C VAL A 97 8.41 4.99 6.50
N ARG A 98 9.46 5.13 7.32
CA ARG A 98 10.42 4.06 7.59
C ARG A 98 9.74 2.79 8.13
N TYR A 99 8.86 2.94 9.13
CA TYR A 99 8.12 1.83 9.72
C TYR A 99 7.29 1.11 8.65
N PHE A 100 6.44 1.85 7.93
CA PHE A 100 5.55 1.27 6.94
C PHE A 100 6.29 0.67 5.75
N LEU A 101 7.36 1.34 5.27
CA LEU A 101 8.16 0.82 4.18
C LEU A 101 8.84 -0.50 4.56
N ASN A 102 9.34 -0.62 5.79
CA ASN A 102 9.92 -1.87 6.26
C ASN A 102 8.88 -2.99 6.27
N ASP A 103 7.72 -2.73 6.88
CA ASP A 103 6.61 -3.68 6.97
C ASP A 103 6.07 -4.10 5.59
N LEU A 104 5.96 -3.16 4.65
CA LEU A 104 5.60 -3.43 3.26
C LEU A 104 6.64 -4.31 2.54
N LEU A 105 7.94 -4.11 2.80
CA LEU A 105 8.97 -4.98 2.26
C LEU A 105 8.95 -6.39 2.89
N GLU A 106 8.70 -6.50 4.19
CA GLU A 106 8.50 -7.81 4.84
C GLU A 106 7.28 -8.55 4.26
N TRP A 107 6.23 -7.81 3.88
CA TRP A 107 5.07 -8.34 3.18
C TRP A 107 5.43 -8.89 1.79
N TYR A 108 6.13 -8.10 0.96
CA TYR A 108 6.60 -8.55 -0.37
C TYR A 108 7.63 -9.70 -0.27
N GLY A 109 8.45 -9.73 0.79
CA GLY A 109 9.46 -10.77 1.01
C GLY A 109 8.87 -12.15 1.29
N GLY A 110 7.67 -12.22 1.88
CA GLY A 110 6.99 -13.47 2.21
C GLY A 110 6.50 -14.30 1.03
N ARG A 111 6.54 -13.76 -0.20
CA ARG A 111 6.18 -14.49 -1.42
C ARG A 111 7.23 -15.55 -1.79
N GLY A 112 8.46 -15.42 -1.28
CA GLY A 112 9.56 -16.33 -1.56
C GLY A 112 9.88 -16.48 -3.06
N GLU A 113 10.68 -17.48 -3.42
CA GLU A 113 11.02 -17.79 -4.82
C GLU A 113 9.95 -18.63 -5.54
N GLN A 114 9.03 -19.25 -4.80
CA GLN A 114 8.02 -20.15 -5.36
C GLN A 114 6.82 -19.42 -5.96
N VAL A 115 6.56 -18.19 -5.51
CA VAL A 115 5.49 -17.35 -6.04
C VAL A 115 6.08 -16.40 -7.08
N GLU A 116 5.81 -16.67 -8.34
CA GLU A 116 6.18 -15.79 -9.45
C GLU A 116 5.64 -14.36 -9.24
N PRO A 117 6.37 -13.32 -9.68
CA PRO A 117 5.87 -11.95 -9.68
C PRO A 117 4.54 -11.82 -10.44
N ASN A 118 3.67 -10.93 -9.97
CA ASN A 118 2.42 -10.58 -10.64
C ASN A 118 2.19 -9.07 -10.60
N GLU A 119 0.97 -8.61 -10.88
CA GLU A 119 0.67 -7.17 -10.94
C GLU A 119 0.64 -6.46 -9.58
N VAL A 120 0.67 -7.20 -8.46
CA VAL A 120 0.71 -6.57 -7.13
C VAL A 120 2.02 -5.81 -6.92
N GLU A 121 3.14 -6.27 -7.50
CA GLU A 121 4.41 -5.57 -7.44
C GLU A 121 4.35 -4.18 -8.07
N ASN A 122 3.52 -3.99 -9.09
CA ASN A 122 3.38 -2.70 -9.79
C ASN A 122 2.82 -1.59 -8.89
N PHE A 123 2.10 -1.95 -7.82
CA PHE A 123 1.53 -0.99 -6.87
C PHE A 123 2.54 -0.42 -5.87
N PHE A 124 3.75 -1.00 -5.75
CA PHE A 124 4.76 -0.47 -4.83
C PHE A 124 5.12 0.98 -5.14
N LEU A 125 5.29 1.35 -6.42
CA LEU A 125 5.65 2.72 -6.80
C LEU A 125 4.51 3.72 -6.48
N PRO A 126 3.24 3.51 -6.89
CA PRO A 126 2.13 4.34 -6.45
C PRO A 126 2.01 4.50 -4.92
N ILE A 127 2.24 3.43 -4.16
CA ILE A 127 2.21 3.48 -2.69
C ILE A 127 3.31 4.41 -2.17
N VAL A 128 4.55 4.24 -2.62
CA VAL A 128 5.66 5.11 -2.21
C VAL A 128 5.47 6.55 -2.67
N VAL A 129 4.93 6.77 -3.87
CA VAL A 129 4.57 8.10 -4.38
C VAL A 129 3.55 8.76 -3.45
N SER A 130 2.54 8.02 -2.99
CA SER A 130 1.52 8.53 -2.06
C SER A 130 2.11 8.98 -0.72
N LEU A 131 3.24 8.40 -0.33
CA LEU A 131 3.99 8.77 0.86
C LEU A 131 5.00 9.89 0.62
N SER A 132 5.12 10.44 -0.60
CA SER A 132 6.11 11.47 -0.91
C SER A 132 5.63 12.87 -0.56
N ARG A 133 6.50 13.65 0.11
CA ARG A 133 6.24 15.08 0.39
C ARG A 133 6.28 15.98 -0.84
N GLN A 134 6.76 15.46 -1.97
CA GLN A 134 6.81 16.21 -3.23
C GLN A 134 5.47 16.20 -3.96
N ILE A 135 4.57 15.28 -3.59
CA ILE A 135 3.25 15.17 -4.19
C ILE A 135 2.33 16.23 -3.62
N THR A 136 1.65 16.93 -4.51
CA THR A 136 0.83 18.10 -4.19
C THR A 136 -0.66 17.82 -4.31
N SER A 137 -1.05 16.77 -5.03
CA SER A 137 -2.44 16.43 -5.28
C SER A 137 -2.66 14.93 -5.42
N VAL A 138 -3.93 14.51 -5.31
CA VAL A 138 -4.34 13.13 -5.63
C VAL A 138 -4.14 12.83 -7.13
N ALA A 139 -4.21 13.84 -8.01
CA ALA A 139 -4.00 13.63 -9.44
C ALA A 139 -2.59 13.08 -9.73
N ASP A 140 -1.56 13.57 -9.02
CA ASP A 140 -0.19 13.07 -9.16
C ASP A 140 -0.08 11.57 -8.78
N ILE A 141 -0.92 11.11 -7.84
CA ILE A 141 -1.02 9.69 -7.46
C ILE A 141 -1.69 8.89 -8.57
N MET A 142 -2.79 9.41 -9.14
CA MET A 142 -3.49 8.75 -10.23
C MET A 142 -2.60 8.63 -11.47
N GLU A 143 -1.80 9.65 -11.77
CA GLU A 143 -0.79 9.61 -12.83
C GLU A 143 0.26 8.52 -12.57
N ALA A 144 0.71 8.35 -11.33
CA ALA A 144 1.64 7.27 -10.97
C ALA A 144 0.99 5.88 -11.12
N VAL A 145 -0.28 5.73 -10.73
CA VAL A 145 -1.04 4.49 -10.94
C VAL A 145 -1.17 4.18 -12.42
N GLU A 146 -1.63 5.14 -13.24
CA GLU A 146 -1.77 4.95 -14.68
C GLU A 146 -0.44 4.58 -15.34
N LYS A 147 0.65 5.24 -14.92
CA LYS A 147 2.00 5.01 -15.46
C LYS A 147 2.58 3.63 -15.10
N TYR A 148 2.41 3.18 -13.86
CA TYR A 148 3.14 2.00 -13.35
C TYR A 148 2.29 0.74 -13.25
N VAL A 149 0.98 0.88 -13.12
CA VAL A 149 0.01 -0.23 -12.99
C VAL A 149 -0.80 -0.37 -14.28
N GLY A 150 -1.30 0.75 -14.82
CA GLY A 150 -2.12 0.80 -16.02
C GLY A 150 -3.41 1.60 -15.81
N LYS A 151 -4.16 1.82 -16.90
CA LYS A 151 -5.41 2.58 -16.84
C LYS A 151 -6.48 1.83 -16.06
N ILE A 152 -6.83 2.37 -14.90
CA ILE A 152 -8.03 2.00 -14.14
C ILE A 152 -9.16 2.95 -14.58
N LYS A 153 -10.41 2.46 -14.63
CA LYS A 153 -11.54 3.29 -15.08
C LYS A 153 -11.66 4.56 -14.25
N GLY A 154 -11.72 5.69 -14.92
CA GLY A 154 -11.92 7.00 -14.31
C GLY A 154 -13.41 7.37 -14.25
N LEU A 155 -13.72 8.47 -13.57
CA LEU A 155 -15.10 8.98 -13.48
C LEU A 155 -15.71 9.26 -14.86
N GLU A 156 -14.88 9.68 -15.81
CA GLU A 156 -15.26 9.95 -17.19
C GLU A 156 -15.74 8.71 -17.96
N ASP A 157 -15.39 7.51 -17.51
CA ASP A 157 -15.78 6.25 -18.13
C ASP A 157 -17.20 5.79 -17.72
N TYR A 158 -17.85 6.49 -16.78
CA TYR A 158 -19.19 6.18 -16.28
C TYR A 158 -20.27 7.12 -16.82
N SER A 159 -21.49 6.60 -16.98
CA SER A 159 -22.68 7.38 -17.29
C SER A 159 -23.09 8.29 -16.12
N ASP A 160 -23.93 9.29 -16.39
CA ASP A 160 -24.41 10.20 -15.35
C ASP A 160 -25.30 9.48 -14.31
N GLU A 161 -26.05 8.47 -14.73
CA GLU A 161 -26.85 7.63 -13.83
C GLU A 161 -25.96 6.78 -12.90
N GLU A 162 -24.89 6.18 -13.43
CA GLU A 162 -23.90 5.44 -12.63
C GLU A 162 -23.18 6.34 -11.64
N LYS A 163 -22.82 7.56 -12.06
CA LYS A 163 -22.21 8.57 -11.17
C LYS A 163 -23.17 8.99 -10.05
N GLU A 164 -24.43 9.25 -10.37
CA GLU A 164 -25.44 9.62 -9.36
C GLU A 164 -25.61 8.50 -8.34
N LEU A 165 -25.74 7.25 -8.81
CA LEU A 165 -25.85 6.08 -7.93
C LEU A 165 -24.61 5.94 -7.04
N ALA A 166 -23.41 6.04 -7.61
CA ALA A 166 -22.15 5.96 -6.88
C ALA A 166 -22.02 7.07 -5.83
N VAL A 167 -22.47 8.28 -6.11
CA VAL A 167 -22.49 9.38 -5.13
C VAL A 167 -23.45 9.07 -3.97
N ILE A 168 -24.66 8.59 -4.26
CA ILE A 168 -25.66 8.27 -3.23
C ILE A 168 -25.17 7.12 -2.35
N GLU A 169 -24.68 6.03 -2.95
CA GLU A 169 -24.18 4.87 -2.23
C GLU A 169 -22.90 5.17 -1.47
N GLY A 170 -21.96 5.88 -2.10
CA GLY A 170 -20.73 6.34 -1.50
C GLY A 170 -20.98 7.24 -0.29
N PHE A 171 -21.96 8.16 -0.35
CA PHE A 171 -22.31 9.00 0.79
C PHE A 171 -22.92 8.19 1.94
N LYS A 172 -23.78 7.21 1.66
CA LYS A 172 -24.32 6.31 2.69
C LYS A 172 -23.20 5.49 3.36
N ALA A 173 -22.29 4.95 2.57
CA ALA A 173 -21.14 4.20 3.07
C ALA A 173 -20.21 5.11 3.90
N PHE A 174 -19.96 6.33 3.45
CA PHE A 174 -19.19 7.33 4.19
C PHE A 174 -19.79 7.66 5.56
N VAL A 175 -21.10 7.94 5.62
CA VAL A 175 -21.78 8.27 6.89
C VAL A 175 -21.68 7.10 7.89
N LEU A 176 -21.84 5.86 7.41
CA LEU A 176 -21.69 4.68 8.24
C LEU A 176 -20.24 4.50 8.72
N ALA A 177 -19.26 4.66 7.82
CA ALA A 177 -17.84 4.56 8.15
C ALA A 177 -17.39 5.65 9.14
N ASP A 178 -17.85 6.89 8.98
CA ASP A 178 -17.58 8.00 9.89
C ASP A 178 -18.16 7.74 11.28
N HIS A 179 -19.40 7.24 11.36
CA HIS A 179 -20.02 6.86 12.63
C HIS A 179 -19.23 5.75 13.33
N ASN A 180 -18.93 4.65 12.62
CA ASN A 180 -18.18 3.52 13.17
C ASN A 180 -16.77 3.93 13.63
N THR A 181 -16.10 4.79 12.86
CA THR A 181 -14.76 5.30 13.20
C THR A 181 -14.79 6.16 14.47
N LYS A 182 -15.80 7.02 14.62
CA LYS A 182 -15.97 7.84 15.83
C LYS A 182 -16.23 7.00 17.07
N GLU A 183 -17.10 6.00 16.98
CA GLU A 183 -17.35 5.08 18.09
C GLU A 183 -16.11 4.25 18.44
N ALA A 184 -15.38 3.74 17.44
CA ALA A 184 -14.13 3.01 17.67
C ALA A 184 -13.04 3.86 18.32
N ASN A 185 -12.89 5.12 17.88
CA ASN A 185 -11.92 6.04 18.49
C ASN A 185 -12.32 6.40 19.92
N LYS A 186 -13.61 6.62 20.20
CA LYS A 186 -14.10 6.86 21.55
C LYS A 186 -13.85 5.66 22.47
N ALA A 187 -14.14 4.44 22.00
CA ALA A 187 -13.88 3.22 22.75
C ALA A 187 -12.39 3.04 23.06
N PHE A 188 -11.51 3.36 22.11
CA PHE A 188 -10.05 3.35 22.31
C PHE A 188 -9.59 4.41 23.32
N GLU A 189 -10.11 5.63 23.24
CA GLU A 189 -9.81 6.67 24.23
C GLU A 189 -10.27 6.27 25.64
N GLU A 190 -11.40 5.58 25.76
CA GLU A 190 -11.95 5.09 27.03
C GLU A 190 -11.19 3.85 27.57
N SER A 191 -10.58 3.02 26.71
CA SER A 191 -9.81 1.84 27.14
C SER A 191 -8.49 2.23 27.80
N GLY A 192 -7.90 3.37 27.40
CA GLY A 192 -6.61 3.84 27.89
C GLY A 192 -5.43 2.96 27.45
N GLU A 193 -5.63 2.10 26.46
CA GLU A 193 -4.61 1.23 25.89
C GLU A 193 -3.61 2.01 25.04
N ASP A 194 -2.37 1.53 24.97
CA ASP A 194 -1.37 2.06 24.05
C ASP A 194 -1.61 1.52 22.63
N VAL A 195 -1.31 2.34 21.63
CA VAL A 195 -1.38 1.91 20.23
C VAL A 195 -0.32 0.84 19.99
N VAL A 196 -0.77 -0.35 19.60
CA VAL A 196 0.08 -1.40 19.07
C VAL A 196 0.00 -1.31 17.55
N LEU A 197 1.13 -1.01 16.90
CA LEU A 197 1.19 -1.01 15.44
C LEU A 197 1.11 -2.45 14.95
N THR A 198 0.36 -2.63 13.87
CA THR A 198 0.12 -3.92 13.25
C THR A 198 1.34 -4.31 12.44
N SER A 199 1.76 -5.55 12.56
CA SER A 199 2.83 -6.13 11.75
C SER A 199 2.20 -7.05 10.70
N HIS A 200 2.64 -6.89 9.47
CA HIS A 200 2.27 -7.69 8.31
C HIS A 200 3.44 -8.54 7.83
N LYS A 201 4.31 -8.90 8.77
CA LYS A 201 5.51 -9.67 8.50
C LYS A 201 5.14 -11.06 7.97
N ARG A 202 5.54 -11.32 6.71
CA ARG A 202 5.48 -12.63 6.06
C ARG A 202 6.88 -13.20 5.76
N GLY A 203 7.85 -12.31 5.53
CA GLY A 203 9.25 -12.64 5.29
C GLY A 203 10.18 -11.54 5.79
N ASP A 204 11.39 -11.47 5.23
CA ASP A 204 12.37 -10.44 5.59
C ASP A 204 12.40 -9.29 4.58
N SER A 205 12.62 -8.06 5.05
CA SER A 205 12.63 -6.85 4.21
C SER A 205 13.65 -6.91 3.07
N ILE A 206 14.77 -7.61 3.29
CA ILE A 206 15.83 -7.77 2.28
C ILE A 206 15.36 -8.60 1.09
N ASP A 207 14.55 -9.63 1.35
CA ASP A 207 14.00 -10.48 0.30
C ASP A 207 12.93 -9.72 -0.48
N GLY A 208 12.10 -8.92 0.21
CA GLY A 208 11.16 -8.01 -0.43
C GLY A 208 11.84 -7.00 -1.34
N TYR A 209 12.94 -6.40 -0.88
CA TYR A 209 13.71 -5.45 -1.68
C TYR A 209 14.31 -6.11 -2.93
N LYS A 210 14.97 -7.27 -2.78
CA LYS A 210 15.53 -8.03 -3.90
C LYS A 210 14.45 -8.46 -4.89
N ARG A 211 13.30 -8.93 -4.39
CA ARG A 211 12.15 -9.32 -5.22
C ARG A 211 11.66 -8.16 -6.06
N LEU A 212 11.40 -7.01 -5.45
CA LEU A 212 10.93 -5.82 -6.16
C LEU A 212 11.96 -5.33 -7.19
N TYR A 213 13.24 -5.33 -6.83
CA TYR A 213 14.32 -4.99 -7.74
C TYR A 213 14.33 -5.87 -8.99
N LEU A 214 14.37 -7.20 -8.80
CA LEU A 214 14.37 -8.16 -9.91
C LEU A 214 13.09 -8.04 -10.75
N THR A 215 11.95 -7.90 -10.09
CA THR A 215 10.66 -7.73 -10.78
C THR A 215 10.66 -6.47 -11.64
N PHE A 216 11.11 -5.35 -11.11
CA PHE A 216 11.10 -4.08 -11.84
C PHE A 216 12.09 -4.08 -13.02
N CYS A 217 13.26 -4.71 -12.88
CA CYS A 217 14.20 -4.91 -13.99
C CYS A 217 13.58 -5.74 -15.13
N ASN A 218 12.71 -6.69 -14.79
CA ASN A 218 12.06 -7.56 -15.77
C ASN A 218 10.82 -6.92 -16.42
N VAL A 219 9.97 -6.28 -15.61
CA VAL A 219 8.67 -5.74 -16.02
C VAL A 219 8.80 -4.40 -16.76
N TYR A 220 9.67 -3.50 -16.29
CA TYR A 220 9.81 -2.19 -16.91
C TYR A 220 10.85 -2.19 -18.04
N GLU A 221 10.58 -1.38 -19.07
CA GLU A 221 11.48 -1.16 -20.20
C GLU A 221 12.54 -0.08 -19.91
N GLU A 222 12.26 0.79 -18.95
CA GLU A 222 13.12 1.91 -18.56
C GLU A 222 13.74 1.70 -17.18
N ALA A 223 14.91 2.30 -16.95
CA ALA A 223 15.61 2.23 -15.66
C ALA A 223 14.95 3.04 -14.54
N ILE A 224 14.12 4.05 -14.88
CA ILE A 224 13.58 5.02 -13.92
C ILE A 224 12.81 4.36 -12.76
N PRO A 225 11.86 3.43 -13.00
CA PRO A 225 11.15 2.69 -11.93
C PRO A 225 12.08 2.01 -10.93
N VAL A 226 13.13 1.34 -11.42
CA VAL A 226 14.11 0.64 -10.59
C VAL A 226 14.94 1.64 -9.78
N LYS A 227 15.37 2.75 -10.40
CA LYS A 227 16.10 3.82 -9.70
C LYS A 227 15.26 4.49 -8.62
N LEU A 228 13.95 4.66 -8.83
CA LEU A 228 13.04 5.18 -7.82
C LEU A 228 12.92 4.24 -6.61
N LEU A 229 12.84 2.93 -6.83
CA LEU A 229 12.92 1.94 -5.76
C LEU A 229 14.24 2.10 -4.97
N VAL A 230 15.40 2.07 -5.63
CA VAL A 230 16.71 2.20 -4.97
C VAL A 230 16.82 3.52 -4.19
N LEU A 231 16.41 4.64 -4.77
CA LEU A 231 16.42 5.94 -4.10
C LEU A 231 15.54 5.92 -2.85
N THR A 232 14.36 5.30 -2.94
CA THR A 232 13.42 5.22 -1.81
C THR A 232 14.01 4.41 -0.67
N ILE A 233 14.53 3.22 -0.95
CA ILE A 233 15.14 2.36 0.06
C ILE A 233 16.38 3.04 0.66
N SER A 234 17.23 3.66 -0.16
CA SER A 234 18.42 4.36 0.34
C SER A 234 18.08 5.54 1.26
N ASN A 235 16.97 6.25 1.00
CA ASN A 235 16.56 7.40 1.80
C ASN A 235 15.91 7.00 3.14
N TYR A 236 15.06 5.97 3.14
CA TYR A 236 14.26 5.61 4.32
C TYR A 236 14.78 4.40 5.08
N LEU A 237 15.51 3.49 4.44
CA LEU A 237 16.06 2.25 4.99
C LEU A 237 17.53 2.07 4.56
N PRO A 238 18.44 3.02 4.89
CA PRO A 238 19.83 2.98 4.43
C PRO A 238 20.55 1.71 4.89
N GLU A 239 20.26 1.21 6.10
CA GLU A 239 20.87 -0.02 6.61
C GLU A 239 20.49 -1.25 5.78
N LEU A 240 19.33 -1.22 5.12
CA LEU A 240 18.89 -2.27 4.20
C LEU A 240 19.59 -2.16 2.85
N ALA A 241 19.71 -0.94 2.31
CA ALA A 241 20.42 -0.69 1.05
C ALA A 241 21.89 -1.12 1.13
N GLU A 242 22.55 -0.87 2.26
CA GLU A 242 23.95 -1.27 2.51
C GLU A 242 24.16 -2.81 2.51
N GLN A 243 23.12 -3.60 2.77
CA GLN A 243 23.18 -5.06 2.73
C GLN A 243 23.09 -5.65 1.33
N CYS A 244 22.67 -4.87 0.34
CA CYS A 244 22.55 -5.27 -1.07
C CYS A 244 23.40 -4.36 -1.97
N PRO A 245 24.74 -4.30 -1.79
CA PRO A 245 25.61 -3.41 -2.55
C PRO A 245 25.58 -3.66 -4.06
N GLU A 246 25.14 -4.84 -4.50
CA GLU A 246 24.91 -5.19 -5.90
C GLU A 246 23.72 -4.43 -6.54
N ILE A 247 22.79 -3.92 -5.73
CA ILE A 247 21.66 -3.11 -6.20
C ILE A 247 22.09 -1.64 -6.17
N SER A 248 22.75 -1.19 -7.25
CA SER A 248 23.23 0.19 -7.39
C SER A 248 22.70 0.87 -8.66
N ASN A 249 22.79 2.20 -8.71
CA ASN A 249 22.43 2.95 -9.91
C ASN A 249 23.29 2.55 -11.13
N GLU A 250 24.59 2.29 -10.92
CA GLU A 250 25.50 1.83 -11.97
C GLU A 250 25.14 0.44 -12.49
N ALA A 251 24.77 -0.48 -11.58
CA ALA A 251 24.32 -1.83 -11.96
C ALA A 251 23.02 -1.76 -12.79
N ILE A 252 22.09 -0.89 -12.39
CA ILE A 252 20.84 -0.64 -13.12
C ILE A 252 21.14 -0.07 -14.52
N ASP A 253 21.99 0.96 -14.60
CA ASP A 253 22.33 1.57 -15.89
C ASP A 253 22.97 0.55 -16.85
N THR A 254 23.89 -0.26 -16.35
CA THR A 254 24.51 -1.34 -17.13
C THR A 254 23.47 -2.34 -17.63
N PHE A 255 22.57 -2.81 -16.77
CA PHE A 255 21.53 -3.78 -17.14
C PHE A 255 20.60 -3.25 -18.25
N PHE A 256 20.15 -1.99 -18.14
CA PHE A 256 19.24 -1.41 -19.13
C PHE A 256 19.95 -0.94 -20.41
N GLU A 257 21.26 -0.74 -20.39
CA GLU A 257 22.07 -0.57 -21.60
C GLU A 257 22.23 -1.89 -22.36
N GLU A 258 22.47 -3.00 -21.65
CA GLU A 258 22.63 -4.34 -22.25
C GLU A 258 21.31 -4.94 -22.77
N LYS A 259 20.17 -4.50 -22.24
CA LYS A 259 18.82 -4.96 -22.65
C LYS A 259 18.36 -4.33 -23.99
N LYS A 260 19.00 -3.26 -24.46
CA LYS A 260 18.66 -2.53 -25.70
C LYS A 260 19.37 -3.09 -26.93
#